data_AF-A0A0R2QFM6-F1
#
_entry.id   AF-A0A0R2QFM6-F1
#
_cell.length_a   1.000
_cell.length_b   1.000
_cell.length_c   1.000
_cell.angle_alpha   90.00
_cell.angle_beta   90.00
_cell.angle_gamma   90.00
#
_symmetry.space_group_name_H-M   'P 1'
#
loop_
_entity.id
_entity.type
_entity.pdbx_description
1 polymer ?
#
loop_
_entity_poly.entity_id
_entity_poly.type
_entity_poly.pdbx_seq_one_letter_code
_entity_poly.pdbx_strand_id
1 'polypeptide(L)'
;MSWLYRGVKSITPKSANWKYCGMRILDLSEQNNHEIVFDDFEGVLLSLSAENVSVVVDGVEFKLIGRTGVFAGISDWIYIPVGAKLVISGKNGLLALSTAQATKKFPATYTGKDKVSVEIRGSGFATRQVNNIATPDSFSGAEKILVCEVITPGGNWSSWPPHRHDGIAGCDFNNEEIYYFQIGKQNSDHGSDEGRGYFRVYSYDQSIDETMTINDRDFVIVPH
;
A
#
# COMPACT_ATOMS: atom_id res chain seq x y z
N MET A 1 -1.44 -21.98 4.93
CA MET A 1 -1.10 -20.74 4.19
C MET A 1 -0.26 -19.89 5.12
N SER A 2 0.76 -19.17 4.65
CA SER A 2 1.49 -18.22 5.50
C SER A 2 0.84 -16.86 5.35
N TRP A 3 0.50 -16.19 6.45
CA TRP A 3 -0.02 -14.81 6.42
C TRP A 3 1.11 -13.79 6.29
N LEU A 4 2.33 -14.19 6.62
CA LEU A 4 3.54 -13.37 6.60
C LEU A 4 4.48 -13.81 5.49
N TYR A 5 4.94 -12.84 4.71
CA TYR A 5 5.88 -13.04 3.61
C TYR A 5 7.09 -12.14 3.81
N ARG A 6 8.28 -12.74 3.84
CA ARG A 6 9.56 -12.05 4.07
C ARG A 6 10.45 -12.15 2.84
N GLY A 7 11.16 -11.07 2.52
CA GLY A 7 12.12 -11.04 1.41
C GLY A 7 11.50 -11.18 0.01
N VAL A 8 10.17 -11.14 -0.10
CA VAL A 8 9.47 -11.10 -1.38
C VAL A 8 9.25 -9.65 -1.82
N LYS A 9 9.17 -9.40 -3.13
CA LYS A 9 8.88 -8.07 -3.69
C LYS A 9 7.46 -7.92 -4.21
N SER A 10 6.63 -8.97 -4.11
CA SER A 10 5.26 -8.91 -4.61
C SER A 10 4.35 -9.91 -3.93
N ILE A 11 3.10 -9.48 -3.72
CA ILE A 11 1.94 -10.29 -3.41
C ILE A 11 0.98 -10.17 -4.61
N THR A 12 0.45 -11.29 -5.06
CA THR A 12 -0.54 -11.38 -6.13
C THR A 12 -1.79 -12.09 -5.61
N PRO A 13 -2.95 -11.95 -6.28
CA PRO A 13 -4.13 -12.71 -5.92
C PRO A 13 -3.88 -14.22 -5.86
N LYS A 14 -3.10 -14.74 -6.81
CA LYS A 14 -2.70 -16.15 -6.84
C LYS A 14 -1.84 -16.56 -5.65
N SER A 15 -0.84 -15.76 -5.25
CA SER A 15 0.05 -16.11 -4.15
C SER A 15 -0.60 -15.98 -2.77
N ALA A 16 -1.59 -15.10 -2.64
CA ALA A 16 -2.40 -14.92 -1.44
C ALA A 16 -3.64 -15.83 -1.42
N ASN A 17 -3.93 -16.54 -2.52
CA ASN A 17 -5.12 -17.39 -2.71
C ASN A 17 -6.44 -16.65 -2.44
N TRP A 18 -6.55 -15.46 -3.01
CA TRP A 18 -7.75 -14.64 -2.95
C TRP A 18 -8.03 -14.04 -4.33
N LYS A 19 -8.97 -13.10 -4.43
CA LYS A 19 -9.51 -12.67 -5.72
C LYS A 19 -8.99 -11.33 -6.22
N TYR A 20 -8.75 -10.35 -5.35
CA TYR A 20 -8.61 -8.95 -5.78
C TYR A 20 -7.21 -8.37 -5.57
N CYS A 21 -6.70 -8.38 -4.35
CA CYS A 21 -5.60 -7.50 -3.97
C CYS A 21 -4.23 -8.00 -4.46
N GLY A 22 -3.39 -7.06 -4.90
CA GLY A 22 -2.01 -7.29 -5.23
C GLY A 22 -1.15 -6.10 -4.81
N MET A 23 0.14 -6.33 -4.62
CA MET A 23 1.09 -5.27 -4.34
C MET A 23 2.47 -5.69 -4.82
N ARG A 24 3.22 -4.76 -5.42
CA ARG A 24 4.59 -4.97 -5.89
C ARG A 24 5.48 -3.81 -5.46
N ILE A 25 6.66 -4.13 -4.95
CA ILE A 25 7.74 -3.17 -4.74
C ILE A 25 8.62 -3.17 -5.99
N LEU A 26 8.78 -2.00 -6.59
CA LEU A 26 9.68 -1.78 -7.72
C LEU A 26 10.95 -1.13 -7.19
N ASP A 27 12.10 -1.70 -7.53
CA ASP A 27 13.41 -1.19 -7.14
C ASP A 27 14.12 -0.60 -8.35
N LEU A 28 14.13 0.72 -8.42
CA LEU A 28 14.70 1.46 -9.55
C LEU A 28 16.23 1.36 -9.60
N SER A 29 16.88 0.91 -8.52
CA SER A 29 18.33 0.68 -8.50
C SER A 29 18.72 -0.65 -9.14
N GLU A 30 17.84 -1.66 -9.09
CA GLU A 30 18.02 -2.94 -9.78
C GLU A 30 17.56 -2.87 -11.23
N GLN A 31 16.46 -2.15 -11.48
CA GLN A 31 15.90 -1.98 -12.80
C GLN A 31 15.35 -0.56 -12.96
N ASN A 32 16.09 0.28 -13.67
CA ASN A 32 15.77 1.69 -13.85
C ASN A 32 14.57 1.96 -14.78
N ASN A 33 14.03 0.93 -15.45
CA ASN A 33 12.88 1.02 -16.34
C ASN A 33 11.95 -0.18 -16.21
N HIS A 34 10.68 0.05 -15.90
CA HIS A 34 9.64 -0.98 -15.81
C HIS A 34 8.53 -0.73 -16.83
N GLU A 35 8.04 -1.81 -17.44
CA GLU A 35 6.87 -1.80 -18.31
C GLU A 35 5.85 -2.81 -17.79
N ILE A 36 4.60 -2.38 -17.61
CA ILE A 36 3.52 -3.20 -17.03
C ILE A 36 2.23 -2.91 -17.80
N VAL A 37 1.48 -3.97 -18.15
CA VAL A 37 0.16 -3.85 -18.75
C VAL A 37 -0.90 -4.19 -17.70
N PHE A 38 -1.93 -3.36 -17.58
CA PHE A 38 -2.98 -3.43 -16.57
C PHE A 38 -4.23 -4.14 -17.10
N ASP A 39 -4.07 -5.35 -17.65
CA ASP A 39 -5.13 -6.03 -18.42
C ASP A 39 -6.48 -6.13 -17.68
N ASP A 40 -6.49 -6.72 -16.48
CA ASP A 40 -7.69 -6.98 -15.68
C ASP A 40 -7.61 -6.40 -14.25
N PHE A 41 -6.72 -5.43 -14.04
CA PHE A 41 -6.55 -4.76 -12.76
C PHE A 41 -6.33 -3.27 -12.93
N GLU A 42 -6.70 -2.51 -11.90
CA GLU A 42 -6.31 -1.11 -11.73
C GLU A 42 -5.15 -1.03 -10.73
N GLY A 43 -4.53 0.14 -10.60
CA GLY A 43 -3.49 0.32 -9.59
C GLY A 43 -3.24 1.73 -9.11
N VAL A 44 -2.47 1.80 -8.04
CA VAL A 44 -1.99 3.03 -7.41
C VAL A 44 -0.48 2.91 -7.25
N LEU A 45 0.25 3.84 -7.86
CA LEU A 45 1.69 3.95 -7.78
C LEU A 45 2.07 5.12 -6.87
N LEU A 46 2.92 4.88 -5.88
CA LEU A 46 3.46 5.92 -5.01
C LEU A 46 4.93 5.65 -4.67
N SER A 47 5.61 6.70 -4.21
CA SER A 47 7.01 6.59 -3.80
C SER A 47 7.14 6.11 -2.36
N LEU A 48 8.05 5.15 -2.15
CA LEU A 48 8.53 4.77 -0.82
C LEU A 48 9.86 5.46 -0.49
N SER A 49 10.75 5.60 -1.48
CA SER A 49 12.06 6.26 -1.32
C SER A 49 12.70 6.74 -2.62
N ALA A 50 11.90 6.90 -3.68
CA ALA A 50 12.34 7.40 -4.97
C ALA A 50 11.90 8.85 -5.18
N GLU A 51 12.70 9.64 -5.90
CA GLU A 51 12.36 11.01 -6.24
C GLU A 51 12.50 11.26 -7.74
N ASN A 52 11.70 12.19 -8.27
CA ASN A 52 11.72 12.61 -9.67
C ASN A 52 11.60 11.45 -10.67
N VAL A 53 10.60 10.58 -10.46
CA VAL A 53 10.35 9.42 -11.33
C VAL A 53 9.47 9.83 -12.50
N SER A 54 9.89 9.46 -13.71
CA SER A 54 9.11 9.62 -14.93
C SER A 54 8.11 8.48 -15.05
N VAL A 55 6.84 8.79 -15.29
CA VAL A 55 5.77 7.81 -15.40
C VAL A 55 4.95 8.11 -16.65
N VAL A 56 4.79 7.12 -17.53
CA VAL A 56 3.99 7.25 -18.74
C VAL A 56 2.83 6.25 -18.68
N VAL A 57 1.60 6.74 -18.84
CA VAL A 57 0.39 5.92 -18.88
C VAL A 57 -0.31 6.15 -20.21
N ASP A 58 -0.41 5.13 -21.05
CA ASP A 58 -1.00 5.22 -22.41
C ASP A 58 -0.43 6.39 -23.25
N GLY A 59 0.87 6.66 -23.11
CA GLY A 59 1.57 7.75 -23.82
C GLY A 59 1.42 9.13 -23.18
N VAL A 60 0.66 9.28 -22.09
CA VAL A 60 0.56 10.52 -21.30
C VAL A 60 1.65 10.53 -20.23
N GLU A 61 2.46 11.59 -20.21
CA GLU A 61 3.54 11.75 -19.24
C GLU A 61 3.07 12.37 -17.93
N PHE A 62 3.53 11.78 -16.84
CA PHE A 62 3.39 12.25 -15.47
C PHE A 62 4.77 12.26 -14.81
N LYS A 63 4.90 13.09 -13.77
CA LYS A 63 6.10 13.12 -12.93
C LYS A 63 5.69 12.84 -11.49
N LEU A 64 6.20 11.76 -10.93
CA LEU A 64 6.11 11.48 -9.50
C LEU A 64 7.26 12.21 -8.80
N ILE A 65 6.94 13.21 -7.98
CA ILE A 65 7.91 14.00 -7.23
C ILE A 65 8.59 13.08 -6.22
N GLY A 66 7.80 12.29 -5.49
CA GLY A 66 8.26 11.32 -4.53
C GLY A 66 8.78 11.93 -3.23
N ARG A 67 9.56 11.12 -2.51
CA ARG A 67 10.13 11.43 -1.19
C ARG A 67 11.40 10.62 -0.96
N THR A 68 12.27 11.12 -0.10
CA THR A 68 13.53 10.46 0.28
C THR A 68 13.27 9.13 0.99
N GLY A 69 12.27 9.07 1.87
CA GLY A 69 11.82 7.85 2.54
C GLY A 69 10.42 7.99 3.11
N VAL A 70 9.81 6.89 3.55
CA VAL A 70 8.42 6.89 4.02
C VAL A 70 8.17 7.76 5.24
N PHE A 71 9.20 7.99 6.07
CA PHE A 71 9.11 8.84 7.26
C PHE A 71 9.47 10.31 6.98
N ALA A 72 9.93 10.63 5.77
CA ALA A 72 10.24 12.01 5.36
C ALA A 72 8.99 12.88 5.14
N GLY A 73 7.84 12.24 4.92
CA GLY A 73 6.57 12.92 4.70
C GLY A 73 5.63 12.17 3.77
N ILE A 74 4.55 12.83 3.39
CA ILE A 74 3.48 12.29 2.55
C ILE A 74 3.98 12.10 1.12
N SER A 75 3.63 10.97 0.50
CA SER A 75 3.90 10.70 -0.92
C SER A 75 2.83 11.34 -1.82
N ASP A 76 3.24 11.85 -2.98
CA ASP A 76 2.33 11.98 -4.11
C ASP A 76 2.10 10.61 -4.77
N TRP A 77 1.07 10.49 -5.60
CA TRP A 77 0.67 9.20 -6.15
C TRP A 77 -0.06 9.32 -7.50
N ILE A 78 -0.09 8.22 -8.24
CA ILE A 78 -0.73 8.12 -9.55
C ILE A 78 -1.69 6.92 -9.55
N TYR A 79 -2.94 7.17 -9.93
CA TYR A 79 -3.89 6.11 -10.30
C TYR A 79 -3.63 5.65 -11.75
N ILE A 80 -3.61 4.34 -11.95
CA ILE A 80 -3.38 3.67 -13.23
C ILE A 80 -4.63 2.85 -13.58
N PRO A 81 -5.27 3.10 -14.73
CA PRO A 81 -6.53 2.48 -15.05
C PRO A 81 -6.40 1.10 -15.68
N VAL A 82 -7.49 0.33 -15.63
CA VAL A 82 -7.64 -0.94 -16.36
C VAL A 82 -7.39 -0.74 -17.86
N GLY A 83 -6.66 -1.68 -18.44
CA GLY A 83 -6.23 -1.73 -19.83
C GLY A 83 -5.08 -0.79 -20.19
N ALA A 84 -4.48 -0.10 -19.21
CA ALA A 84 -3.40 0.84 -19.48
C ALA A 84 -2.05 0.14 -19.67
N LYS A 85 -1.21 0.72 -20.53
CA LYS A 85 0.22 0.47 -20.56
C LYS A 85 0.95 1.48 -19.69
N LEU A 86 1.63 1.00 -18.66
CA LEU A 86 2.44 1.78 -17.74
C LEU A 86 3.93 1.59 -18.06
N VAL A 87 4.65 2.70 -18.19
CA VAL A 87 6.12 2.74 -18.24
C VAL A 87 6.63 3.63 -17.12
N ILE A 88 7.58 3.14 -16.34
CA ILE A 88 8.19 3.86 -15.22
C ILE A 88 9.69 3.93 -15.46
N SER A 89 10.28 5.11 -15.36
CA SER A 89 11.72 5.28 -15.44
C SER A 89 12.24 6.20 -14.33
N GLY A 90 13.31 5.77 -13.66
CA GLY A 90 13.95 6.55 -12.60
C GLY A 90 15.34 6.02 -12.24
N LYS A 91 16.07 6.75 -11.40
CA LYS A 91 17.49 6.44 -11.12
C LYS A 91 17.70 5.45 -9.98
N ASN A 92 16.95 5.62 -8.89
CA ASN A 92 17.11 4.85 -7.66
C ASN A 92 15.85 4.97 -6.79
N GLY A 93 15.82 4.21 -5.69
CA GLY A 93 14.74 4.23 -4.72
C GLY A 93 13.63 3.22 -5.02
N LEU A 94 12.72 3.11 -4.05
CA LEU A 94 11.64 2.14 -4.07
C LEU A 94 10.31 2.81 -4.40
N LEU A 95 9.50 2.12 -5.19
CA LEU A 95 8.10 2.46 -5.46
C LEU A 95 7.20 1.32 -4.98
N ALA A 96 6.01 1.67 -4.50
CA ALA A 96 4.94 0.73 -4.25
C ALA A 96 3.90 0.85 -5.37
N LEU A 97 3.59 -0.28 -6.00
CA LEU A 97 2.47 -0.44 -6.92
C LEU A 97 1.45 -1.38 -6.29
N SER A 98 0.37 -0.82 -5.75
CA SER A 98 -0.78 -1.59 -5.28
C SER A 98 -1.75 -1.82 -6.44
N THR A 99 -2.37 -2.99 -6.49
CA THR A 99 -3.30 -3.37 -7.56
C THR A 99 -4.57 -4.03 -7.02
N ALA A 100 -5.67 -3.91 -7.75
CA ALA A 100 -6.90 -4.63 -7.48
C ALA A 100 -7.56 -5.07 -8.78
N GLN A 101 -8.09 -6.29 -8.82
CA GLN A 101 -8.84 -6.80 -9.97
C GLN A 101 -10.08 -5.92 -10.27
N ALA A 102 -10.15 -5.38 -11.48
CA ALA A 102 -11.13 -4.38 -11.89
C ALA A 102 -11.45 -4.52 -13.38
N THR A 103 -12.63 -4.03 -13.76
CA THR A 103 -13.16 -4.10 -15.13
C THR A 103 -13.60 -2.74 -15.66
N LYS A 104 -13.95 -1.81 -14.76
CA LYS A 104 -14.37 -0.46 -15.11
C LYS A 104 -13.14 0.43 -15.30
N LYS A 105 -13.08 1.09 -16.46
CA LYS A 105 -12.02 2.03 -16.77
C LYS A 105 -12.34 3.42 -16.21
N PHE A 106 -11.35 4.03 -15.58
CA PHE A 106 -11.33 5.44 -15.15
C PHE A 106 -10.14 6.18 -15.80
N PRO A 107 -10.04 7.51 -15.71
CA PRO A 107 -8.88 8.25 -16.21
C PRO A 107 -7.66 8.08 -15.31
N ALA A 108 -6.47 7.96 -15.91
CA ALA A 108 -5.21 8.06 -15.18
C ALA A 108 -5.14 9.42 -14.46
N THR A 109 -4.77 9.43 -13.18
CA THR A 109 -4.85 10.62 -12.34
C THR A 109 -3.61 10.76 -11.47
N TYR A 110 -2.96 11.92 -11.53
CA TYR A 110 -1.90 12.30 -10.60
C TYR A 110 -2.48 13.14 -9.45
N THR A 111 -2.09 12.81 -8.22
CA THR A 111 -2.47 13.55 -7.02
C THR A 111 -1.22 13.97 -6.25
N GLY A 112 -1.02 15.28 -6.13
CA GLY A 112 0.08 15.87 -5.36
C GLY A 112 -0.06 15.62 -3.86
N LYS A 113 1.08 15.55 -3.16
CA LYS A 113 1.13 15.29 -1.70
C LYS A 113 0.36 16.30 -0.85
N ASP A 114 0.22 17.53 -1.34
CA ASP A 114 -0.55 18.62 -0.72
C ASP A 114 -2.06 18.42 -0.76
N LYS A 115 -2.54 17.52 -1.62
CA LYS A 115 -3.96 17.15 -1.77
C LYS A 115 -4.33 15.86 -1.05
N VAL A 116 -3.38 15.16 -0.46
CA VAL A 116 -3.65 13.95 0.33
C VAL A 116 -4.34 14.37 1.63
N SER A 117 -5.53 13.81 1.87
CA SER A 117 -6.26 14.06 3.10
C SER A 117 -5.56 13.34 4.26
N VAL A 118 -5.11 14.12 5.26
CA VAL A 118 -4.41 13.61 6.44
C VAL A 118 -5.29 13.76 7.67
N GLU A 119 -5.36 12.70 8.47
CA GLU A 119 -6.06 12.70 9.75
C GLU A 119 -5.18 12.13 10.86
N ILE A 120 -5.38 12.64 12.07
CA ILE A 120 -4.86 12.02 13.29
C ILE A 120 -6.02 11.25 13.91
N ARG A 121 -5.86 9.92 14.04
CA ARG A 121 -6.89 9.01 14.53
C ARG A 121 -6.47 8.39 15.86
N GLY A 122 -7.45 8.18 16.74
CA GLY A 122 -7.25 7.58 18.06
C GLY A 122 -6.72 8.56 19.11
N SER A 123 -6.31 8.02 20.26
CA SER A 123 -5.78 8.78 21.40
C SER A 123 -4.82 7.94 22.23
N GLY A 124 -3.88 8.58 22.93
CA GLY A 124 -2.91 7.89 23.78
C GLY A 124 -2.11 6.85 22.98
N PHE A 125 -2.06 5.61 23.50
CA PHE A 125 -1.37 4.49 22.84
C PHE A 125 -1.96 4.08 21.49
N ALA A 126 -3.13 4.59 21.11
CA ALA A 126 -3.76 4.30 19.82
C ALA A 126 -3.63 5.47 18.82
N THR A 127 -2.81 6.49 19.11
CA THR A 127 -2.63 7.65 18.23
C THR A 127 -1.85 7.25 16.99
N ARG A 128 -2.37 7.57 15.80
CA ARG A 128 -1.67 7.39 14.51
C ARG A 128 -2.07 8.47 13.51
N GLN A 129 -1.19 8.71 12.54
CA GLN A 129 -1.50 9.53 11.37
C GLN A 129 -1.93 8.61 10.23
N VAL A 130 -3.03 8.95 9.55
CA VAL A 130 -3.51 8.26 8.35
C VAL A 130 -3.42 9.22 7.17
N ASN A 131 -2.74 8.79 6.12
CA ASN A 131 -2.62 9.48 4.84
C ASN A 131 -3.54 8.77 3.85
N ASN A 132 -4.66 9.42 3.49
CA ASN A 132 -5.69 8.85 2.64
C ASN A 132 -5.33 9.01 1.16
N ILE A 133 -4.56 8.05 0.62
CA ILE A 133 -4.06 8.03 -0.76
C ILE A 133 -5.24 7.87 -1.74
N ALA A 134 -5.77 6.66 -1.89
CA ALA A 134 -6.89 6.35 -2.77
C ALA A 134 -7.98 5.63 -1.97
N THR A 135 -8.66 6.39 -1.11
CA THR A 135 -9.77 5.88 -0.29
C THR A 135 -11.10 6.33 -0.89
N PRO A 136 -12.24 5.66 -0.61
CA PRO A 136 -13.54 6.05 -1.14
C PRO A 136 -13.89 7.53 -0.89
N ASP A 137 -13.46 8.08 0.26
CA ASP A 137 -13.70 9.48 0.63
C ASP A 137 -12.69 10.46 -0.01
N SER A 138 -11.50 10.00 -0.40
CA SER A 138 -10.45 10.84 -1.00
C SER A 138 -10.40 10.77 -2.53
N PHE A 139 -10.90 9.69 -3.14
CA PHE A 139 -10.80 9.45 -4.56
C PHE A 139 -11.94 8.55 -5.08
N SER A 140 -12.78 9.09 -5.97
CA SER A 140 -13.88 8.36 -6.61
C SER A 140 -13.56 7.81 -8.00
N GLY A 141 -12.30 7.96 -8.44
CA GLY A 141 -11.84 7.58 -9.78
C GLY A 141 -11.31 6.15 -9.88
N ALA A 142 -11.85 5.23 -9.09
CA ALA A 142 -11.45 3.83 -9.00
C ALA A 142 -12.68 2.93 -8.87
N GLU A 143 -12.54 1.64 -9.20
CA GLU A 143 -13.64 0.67 -9.04
C GLU A 143 -13.61 0.00 -7.66
N LYS A 144 -12.46 -0.57 -7.29
CA LYS A 144 -12.30 -1.43 -6.10
C LYS A 144 -11.08 -1.11 -5.26
N ILE A 145 -10.00 -0.59 -5.87
CA ILE A 145 -8.76 -0.37 -5.14
C ILE A 145 -8.93 0.65 -4.02
N LEU A 146 -8.42 0.30 -2.85
CA LEU A 146 -8.36 1.17 -1.68
C LEU A 146 -6.92 1.17 -1.17
N VAL A 147 -6.31 2.35 -1.08
CA VAL A 147 -4.95 2.51 -0.53
C VAL A 147 -4.93 3.60 0.52
N CYS A 148 -4.39 3.29 1.69
CA CYS A 148 -4.00 4.28 2.69
C CYS A 148 -2.60 3.96 3.22
N GLU A 149 -1.94 4.97 3.79
CA GLU A 149 -0.69 4.81 4.53
C GLU A 149 -0.92 5.23 5.98
N VAL A 150 -0.44 4.44 6.93
CA VAL A 150 -0.62 4.71 8.37
C VAL A 150 0.74 4.81 9.05
N ILE A 151 1.03 5.99 9.62
CA ILE A 151 2.22 6.21 10.44
C ILE A 151 1.85 6.01 11.91
N THR A 152 2.44 4.97 12.51
CA THR A 152 2.21 4.59 13.90
C THR A 152 3.47 4.91 14.71
N PRO A 153 3.42 5.89 15.63
CA PRO A 153 4.56 6.18 16.50
C PRO A 153 5.00 4.95 17.31
N GLY A 154 6.30 4.86 17.60
CA GLY A 154 6.84 3.73 18.37
C GLY A 154 6.15 3.57 19.73
N GLY A 155 5.72 2.34 20.04
CA GLY A 155 4.97 2.01 21.24
C GLY A 155 3.44 2.13 21.10
N ASN A 156 2.95 2.71 20.00
CA ASN A 156 1.51 2.80 19.73
C ASN A 156 0.98 1.58 18.96
N TRP A 157 -0.35 1.45 18.98
CA TRP A 157 -1.13 0.48 18.24
C TRP A 157 -1.91 1.17 17.12
N SER A 158 -1.83 0.61 15.92
CA SER A 158 -2.71 0.92 14.79
C SER A 158 -3.61 -0.28 14.48
N SER A 159 -4.56 -0.08 13.57
CA SER A 159 -5.69 -1.00 13.34
C SER A 159 -6.42 -1.39 14.65
N TRP A 160 -6.40 -0.48 15.63
CA TRP A 160 -6.96 -0.63 16.97
C TRP A 160 -8.01 0.47 17.26
N PRO A 161 -9.17 0.16 17.87
CA PRO A 161 -9.66 -1.18 18.26
C PRO A 161 -9.76 -2.15 17.06
N PRO A 162 -9.70 -3.47 17.31
CA PRO A 162 -9.78 -4.45 16.24
C PRO A 162 -11.08 -4.28 15.47
N HIS A 163 -10.99 -4.41 14.16
CA HIS A 163 -12.12 -4.34 13.24
C HIS A 163 -11.95 -5.41 12.19
N ARG A 164 -13.02 -5.65 11.42
CA ARG A 164 -13.07 -6.69 10.39
C ARG A 164 -13.85 -6.19 9.19
N HIS A 165 -13.56 -6.78 8.04
CA HIS A 165 -14.25 -6.53 6.78
C HIS A 165 -14.39 -7.88 6.08
N ASP A 166 -15.21 -8.74 6.70
CA ASP A 166 -15.35 -10.16 6.38
C ASP A 166 -16.68 -10.52 5.69
N GLY A 167 -17.60 -9.57 5.52
CA GLY A 167 -18.95 -9.81 4.98
C GLY A 167 -19.83 -10.68 5.88
N ILE A 168 -19.43 -10.95 7.12
CA ILE A 168 -20.22 -11.72 8.10
C ILE A 168 -21.24 -10.78 8.75
N ALA A 169 -22.37 -11.33 9.20
CA ALA A 169 -23.46 -10.57 9.84
C ALA A 169 -22.95 -9.47 10.80
N GLY A 170 -23.32 -8.22 10.52
CA GLY A 170 -22.83 -7.03 11.22
C GLY A 170 -21.64 -6.34 10.56
N CYS A 171 -21.11 -6.85 9.44
CA CYS A 171 -20.12 -6.19 8.60
C CYS A 171 -20.51 -6.27 7.12
N ASP A 172 -20.85 -5.12 6.52
CA ASP A 172 -21.30 -5.03 5.13
C ASP A 172 -20.13 -5.03 4.12
N PHE A 173 -18.90 -4.95 4.60
CA PHE A 173 -17.69 -4.88 3.78
C PHE A 173 -16.99 -6.24 3.73
N ASN A 174 -16.46 -6.58 2.56
CA ASN A 174 -15.65 -7.78 2.35
C ASN A 174 -14.36 -7.36 1.61
N ASN A 175 -13.31 -7.09 2.38
CA ASN A 175 -12.05 -6.56 1.87
C ASN A 175 -10.91 -7.53 2.18
N GLU A 176 -10.17 -7.87 1.14
CA GLU A 176 -8.82 -8.41 1.25
C GLU A 176 -7.86 -7.25 1.56
N GLU A 177 -6.94 -7.43 2.50
CA GLU A 177 -6.00 -6.39 2.89
C GLU A 177 -4.55 -6.89 2.86
N ILE A 178 -3.66 -6.06 2.31
CA ILE A 178 -2.21 -6.26 2.33
C ILE A 178 -1.58 -5.14 3.17
N TYR A 179 -0.82 -5.52 4.19
CA TYR A 179 0.12 -4.63 4.87
C TYR A 179 1.50 -4.84 4.28
N TYR A 180 2.15 -3.76 3.86
CA TYR A 180 3.60 -3.72 3.63
C TYR A 180 4.23 -2.83 4.69
N PHE A 181 5.07 -3.40 5.53
CA PHE A 181 5.64 -2.67 6.66
C PHE A 181 6.92 -1.93 6.28
N GLN A 182 7.00 -0.68 6.71
CA GLN A 182 8.26 0.02 6.87
C GLN A 182 8.42 0.33 8.37
N ILE A 183 9.50 -0.16 8.97
CA ILE A 183 9.74 -0.03 10.42
C ILE A 183 11.11 0.60 10.62
N GLY A 184 11.13 1.87 11.02
CA GLY A 184 12.35 2.66 11.17
C GLY A 184 12.80 2.85 12.61
N LYS A 185 13.84 3.67 12.75
CA LYS A 185 14.32 4.23 14.01
C LYS A 185 14.01 5.72 14.06
N GLN A 186 14.18 6.33 15.23
CA GLN A 186 14.10 7.78 15.34
C GLN A 186 15.13 8.45 14.42
N ASN A 187 14.76 9.62 13.86
CA ASN A 187 15.62 10.45 13.01
C ASN A 187 16.13 9.78 11.72
N SER A 188 15.37 8.83 11.17
CA SER A 188 15.60 8.23 9.85
C SER A 188 14.37 8.39 9.00
N ASP A 189 14.56 8.81 7.75
CA ASP A 189 13.49 8.86 6.75
C ASP A 189 13.07 7.45 6.28
N HIS A 190 13.89 6.44 6.57
CA HIS A 190 13.75 5.08 6.06
C HIS A 190 13.50 4.04 7.15
N GLY A 191 12.94 2.90 6.74
CA GLY A 191 12.97 1.66 7.50
C GLY A 191 14.39 1.20 7.87
N SER A 192 14.48 0.32 8.85
CA SER A 192 15.72 -0.27 9.35
C SER A 192 15.58 -1.78 9.41
N ASP A 193 16.65 -2.48 9.05
CA ASP A 193 16.84 -3.92 9.23
C ASP A 193 16.68 -4.41 10.69
N GLU A 194 16.87 -3.53 11.67
CA GLU A 194 16.59 -3.76 13.10
C GLU A 194 15.13 -3.46 13.50
N GLY A 195 14.32 -2.89 12.60
CA GLY A 195 12.93 -2.56 12.85
C GLY A 195 12.09 -3.80 13.13
N ARG A 196 11.42 -3.82 14.29
CA ARG A 196 10.55 -4.93 14.72
C ARG A 196 9.19 -4.41 15.19
N GLY A 197 8.16 -5.22 14.97
CA GLY A 197 6.82 -4.99 15.50
C GLY A 197 6.10 -6.31 15.76
N TYR A 198 4.91 -6.21 16.36
CA TYR A 198 4.01 -7.35 16.54
C TYR A 198 2.71 -7.08 15.77
N PHE A 199 2.24 -8.11 15.07
CA PHE A 199 0.96 -8.07 14.36
C PHE A 199 0.13 -9.27 14.76
N ARG A 200 -1.13 -9.06 15.12
CA ARG A 200 -2.07 -10.15 15.43
C ARG A 200 -3.23 -10.09 14.46
N VAL A 201 -3.52 -11.24 13.84
CA VAL A 201 -4.70 -11.45 12.99
C VAL A 201 -5.55 -12.53 13.63
N TYR A 202 -6.85 -12.30 13.74
CA TYR A 202 -7.79 -13.30 14.20
C TYR A 202 -9.14 -13.12 13.52
N SER A 203 -9.83 -14.23 13.31
CA SER A 203 -11.09 -14.31 12.58
C SER A 203 -12.27 -14.39 13.53
N TYR A 204 -13.46 -14.01 13.06
CA TYR A 204 -14.69 -14.10 13.86
C TYR A 204 -15.02 -15.53 14.28
N ASP A 205 -14.80 -16.50 13.39
CA ASP A 205 -15.03 -17.93 13.64
C ASP A 205 -13.88 -18.62 14.37
N GLN A 206 -12.80 -17.87 14.69
CA GLN A 206 -11.60 -18.32 15.40
C GLN A 206 -10.79 -19.39 14.65
N SER A 207 -11.04 -19.61 13.35
CA SER A 207 -10.22 -20.49 12.52
C SER A 207 -8.79 -19.96 12.31
N ILE A 208 -8.64 -18.64 12.44
CA ILE A 208 -7.38 -17.88 12.46
C ILE A 208 -7.26 -17.18 13.81
N ASP A 209 -6.14 -17.38 14.51
CA ASP A 209 -5.67 -16.58 15.65
C ASP A 209 -4.14 -16.68 15.72
N GLU A 210 -3.46 -15.74 15.07
CA GLU A 210 -2.00 -15.77 14.93
C GLU A 210 -1.38 -14.44 15.37
N THR A 211 -0.30 -14.54 16.14
CA THR A 211 0.56 -13.40 16.47
C THR A 211 1.93 -13.59 15.84
N MET A 212 2.41 -12.57 15.15
CA MET A 212 3.63 -12.60 14.36
C MET A 212 4.56 -11.47 14.75
N THR A 213 5.86 -11.74 14.80
CA THR A 213 6.89 -10.68 14.77
C THR A 213 7.12 -10.26 13.33
N ILE A 214 6.89 -8.99 13.03
CA ILE A 214 7.11 -8.38 11.71
C ILE A 214 8.42 -7.58 11.71
N ASN A 215 9.10 -7.60 10.57
CA ASN A 215 10.31 -6.84 10.30
C ASN A 215 10.04 -5.73 9.28
N ASP A 216 10.99 -4.82 9.12
CA ASP A 216 10.99 -3.90 7.97
C ASP A 216 10.90 -4.67 6.64
N ARG A 217 10.03 -4.20 5.74
CA ARG A 217 9.73 -4.76 4.41
C ARG A 217 9.00 -6.10 4.40
N ASP A 218 8.48 -6.54 5.55
CA ASP A 218 7.60 -7.69 5.57
C ASP A 218 6.23 -7.33 4.97
N PHE A 219 5.64 -8.32 4.29
CA PHE A 219 4.24 -8.28 3.89
C PHE A 219 3.40 -9.14 4.83
N VAL A 220 2.24 -8.64 5.24
CA VAL A 220 1.20 -9.44 5.88
C VAL A 220 -0.08 -9.35 5.07
N ILE A 221 -0.74 -10.49 4.84
CA ILE A 221 -2.05 -10.56 4.19
C ILE A 221 -3.14 -10.86 5.22
N VAL A 222 -4.28 -10.17 5.10
CA VAL A 222 -5.48 -10.37 5.93
C VAL A 222 -6.65 -10.64 4.98
N PRO A 223 -7.19 -11.86 4.94
CA PRO A 223 -8.16 -12.26 3.91
C PRO A 223 -9.59 -11.77 4.16
N HIS A 224 -9.95 -11.52 5.42
CA HIS A 224 -11.27 -11.11 5.89
C HIS A 224 -11.20 -10.65 7.36
#